data_AF-A0A6N9NHR8-F1
#
_entry.id   AF-A0A6N9NHR8-F1
#
_cell.length_a   1.000
_cell.length_b   1.000
_cell.length_c   1.000
_cell.angle_alpha   90.00
_cell.angle_beta   90.00
_cell.angle_gamma   90.00
#
_symmetry.space_group_name_H-M   'P 1'
#
loop_
_entity.id
_entity.type
_entity.pdbx_description
1 polymer ?
#
loop_
_entity_poly.entity_id
_entity_poly.type
_entity_poly.pdbx_seq_one_letter_code
_entity_poly.pdbx_strand_id
1 'polypeptide(L)'
;MKLILYIQQKSPVVFWSLIVIIFIGVFAELIANDRPLVASQNGKIVFPFYNSSNLKSTDIDYEWQLMPLIPYSPNSLDYKNVKSASPFKSQQVDSWRYRHWLGTDEIGRDIFSGIIHGTQLALIIGLGSMLIASIIGIFWGAIAGFYGDNTLKISWLNLILLPLFIFIGYFYGFHQTVWTTETPTISLIQIVVLNLAYILASVIVCFSFSQFLNKLLKIKKLITFPVDIIISRMIEIVKSVPILFLVISLAAIVNPSAWNIIWIIGLLAWTNIARYTRAEVLKVKNKPFIESAEALGFSNARILFQHILPLSLQSASVFIVFGIAGAILMESTLSFIGVGISAEEVSWGSILSEARKNPTSWWLAVFPGFAIFFTLFLFNKLATIIEDRNRY
;
A
#
# COMPACT_ATOMS: atom_id res chain seq x y z
N MET A 1 -11.34 -4.16 -19.80
CA MET A 1 -11.66 -5.39 -20.59
C MET A 1 -10.51 -5.83 -21.52
N LYS A 2 -10.02 -4.98 -22.45
CA LYS A 2 -8.94 -5.36 -23.39
C LYS A 2 -7.62 -5.82 -22.73
N LEU A 3 -7.20 -5.17 -21.64
CA LEU A 3 -5.97 -5.53 -20.92
C LEU A 3 -6.06 -6.90 -20.24
N ILE A 4 -7.19 -7.18 -19.57
CA ILE A 4 -7.43 -8.44 -18.87
C ILE A 4 -7.41 -9.62 -19.84
N LEU A 5 -8.12 -9.48 -20.97
CA LEU A 5 -8.14 -10.49 -22.02
C LEU A 5 -6.74 -10.73 -22.62
N TYR A 6 -5.95 -9.67 -22.83
CA TYR A 6 -4.58 -9.79 -23.31
C TYR A 6 -3.69 -10.57 -22.32
N ILE A 7 -3.76 -10.25 -21.03
CA ILE A 7 -2.98 -10.96 -20.00
C ILE A 7 -3.37 -12.44 -19.95
N GLN A 8 -4.67 -12.74 -19.97
CA GLN A 8 -5.20 -14.09 -19.98
C GLN A 8 -4.71 -14.89 -21.20
N GLN A 9 -4.65 -14.27 -22.38
CA GLN A 9 -4.19 -14.93 -23.61
C GLN A 9 -2.67 -15.10 -23.65
N LYS A 10 -1.90 -14.12 -23.19
CA LYS A 10 -0.43 -14.14 -23.24
C LYS A 10 0.17 -15.09 -22.21
N SER A 11 -0.37 -15.10 -20.99
CA SER A 11 0.11 -15.96 -19.89
C SER A 11 -1.05 -16.37 -18.97
N PRO A 12 -1.81 -17.42 -19.33
CA PRO A 12 -2.95 -17.87 -18.53
C PRO A 12 -2.53 -18.35 -17.15
N VAL A 13 -1.34 -18.95 -17.03
CA VAL A 13 -0.81 -19.43 -15.75
C VAL A 13 -0.64 -18.27 -14.77
N VAL A 14 0.01 -17.17 -15.20
CA VAL A 14 0.21 -15.99 -14.33
C VAL A 14 -1.13 -15.36 -13.95
N PHE A 15 -2.04 -15.23 -14.91
CA PHE A 15 -3.37 -14.67 -14.70
C PHE A 15 -4.15 -15.44 -13.61
N TRP A 16 -4.30 -16.76 -13.78
CA TRP A 16 -5.04 -17.59 -12.83
C TRP A 16 -4.34 -17.68 -11.48
N SER A 17 -3.00 -17.73 -11.46
CA SER A 17 -2.25 -17.76 -10.19
C SER A 17 -2.43 -16.49 -9.38
N LEU A 18 -2.46 -15.32 -10.03
CA LEU A 18 -2.76 -14.05 -9.36
C LEU A 18 -4.19 -14.01 -8.83
N ILE A 19 -5.17 -14.50 -9.60
CA ILE A 19 -6.56 -14.61 -9.13
C ILE A 19 -6.63 -15.48 -7.89
N VAL A 20 -5.94 -16.61 -7.87
CA VAL A 20 -5.90 -17.52 -6.72
C VAL A 20 -5.29 -16.83 -5.50
N ILE A 21 -4.16 -16.13 -5.64
CA ILE A 21 -3.54 -15.40 -4.53
C ILE A 21 -4.46 -14.30 -3.99
N ILE A 22 -5.08 -13.52 -4.89
CA ILE A 22 -6.05 -12.48 -4.50
C ILE A 22 -7.25 -13.12 -3.79
N PHE A 23 -7.75 -14.25 -4.28
CA PHE A 23 -8.85 -14.98 -3.66
C PHE A 23 -8.48 -15.45 -2.25
N ILE A 24 -7.30 -16.07 -2.08
CA ILE A 24 -6.79 -16.52 -0.79
C ILE A 24 -6.68 -15.35 0.19
N GLY A 25 -6.12 -14.21 -0.25
CA GLY A 25 -5.97 -13.04 0.62
C GLY A 25 -7.30 -12.36 0.98
N VAL A 26 -8.22 -12.22 0.04
CA VAL A 26 -9.54 -11.60 0.30
C VAL A 26 -10.41 -12.48 1.19
N PHE A 27 -10.34 -13.80 1.03
CA PHE A 27 -11.16 -14.76 1.77
C PHE A 27 -10.39 -15.47 2.89
N ALA A 28 -9.26 -14.91 3.34
CA ALA A 28 -8.42 -15.52 4.37
C ALA A 28 -9.20 -15.87 5.65
N GLU A 29 -10.03 -14.95 6.15
CA GLU A 29 -10.90 -15.17 7.32
C GLU A 29 -11.96 -16.27 7.13
N LEU A 30 -12.36 -16.56 5.89
CA LEU A 30 -13.29 -17.66 5.60
C LEU A 30 -12.57 -19.01 5.41
N ILE A 31 -11.32 -18.97 4.93
CA ILE A 31 -10.52 -20.17 4.65
C ILE A 31 -9.86 -20.69 5.93
N ALA A 32 -9.32 -19.79 6.76
CA ALA A 32 -8.54 -20.12 7.95
C ALA A 32 -9.04 -19.32 9.16
N ASN A 33 -9.74 -19.99 10.07
CA ASN A 33 -10.28 -19.38 11.28
C ASN A 33 -10.47 -20.43 12.39
N ASP A 34 -10.36 -20.02 13.65
CA ASP A 34 -10.63 -20.88 14.81
C ASP A 34 -12.12 -20.87 15.20
N ARG A 35 -12.92 -20.02 14.56
CA ARG A 35 -14.37 -19.91 14.76
C ARG A 35 -15.15 -20.57 13.62
N PRO A 36 -16.33 -21.14 13.91
CA PRO A 36 -17.19 -21.65 12.86
C PRO A 36 -17.72 -20.52 11.98
N LEU A 37 -17.89 -20.83 10.69
CA LEU A 37 -18.48 -19.92 9.72
C LEU A 37 -19.98 -19.74 9.99
N VAL A 38 -20.65 -20.84 10.32
CA VAL A 38 -22.08 -20.86 10.65
C VAL A 38 -22.27 -21.79 11.83
N ALA A 39 -23.04 -21.36 12.82
CA ALA A 39 -23.39 -22.20 13.96
C ALA A 39 -24.81 -21.92 14.45
N SER A 40 -25.48 -22.95 15.00
CA SER A 40 -26.76 -22.77 15.71
C SER A 40 -26.50 -22.58 17.20
N GLN A 41 -26.99 -21.47 17.74
CA GLN A 41 -26.97 -21.16 19.16
C GLN A 41 -28.39 -20.81 19.62
N ASN A 42 -28.94 -21.58 20.57
CA ASN A 42 -30.29 -21.41 21.11
C ASN A 42 -31.38 -21.33 20.01
N GLY A 43 -31.30 -22.20 19.00
CA GLY A 43 -32.23 -22.22 17.86
C GLY A 43 -32.09 -21.06 16.86
N LYS A 44 -31.08 -20.19 16.99
CA LYS A 44 -30.77 -19.12 16.02
C LYS A 44 -29.50 -19.44 15.26
N ILE A 45 -29.53 -19.21 13.95
CA ILE A 45 -28.34 -19.29 13.09
C ILE A 45 -27.51 -18.02 13.31
N VAL A 46 -26.28 -18.19 13.76
CA VAL A 46 -25.30 -17.13 14.01
C VAL A 46 -24.11 -17.32 13.06
N PHE A 47 -23.41 -16.23 12.76
CA PHE A 47 -22.17 -16.21 11.99
C PHE A 47 -20.99 -15.75 12.89
N PRO A 48 -20.43 -16.64 13.73
CA PRO A 48 -19.44 -16.26 14.75
C PRO A 48 -18.12 -15.72 14.19
N PHE A 49 -17.77 -16.07 12.95
CA PHE A 49 -16.53 -15.62 12.32
C PHE A 49 -16.41 -14.08 12.26
N TYR A 50 -17.52 -13.35 12.15
CA TYR A 50 -17.54 -11.89 12.02
C TYR A 50 -17.49 -11.15 13.38
N ASN A 51 -17.84 -11.82 14.48
CA ASN A 51 -18.10 -11.13 15.75
C ASN A 51 -16.88 -11.18 16.67
N SER A 52 -16.19 -10.07 16.90
CA SER A 52 -14.89 -9.98 17.59
C SER A 52 -14.89 -10.23 19.11
N SER A 53 -15.93 -10.86 19.68
CA SER A 53 -15.95 -11.16 21.11
C SER A 53 -14.78 -12.07 21.49
N ASN A 54 -13.99 -11.71 22.50
CA ASN A 54 -12.79 -12.42 22.99
C ASN A 54 -13.03 -13.85 23.53
N LEU A 55 -14.24 -14.39 23.38
CA LEU A 55 -14.57 -15.75 23.79
C LEU A 55 -13.99 -16.74 22.78
N LYS A 56 -13.28 -17.75 23.26
CA LYS A 56 -12.80 -18.85 22.42
C LYS A 56 -14.01 -19.65 21.94
N SER A 57 -13.96 -20.12 20.69
CA SER A 57 -15.01 -20.97 20.11
C SER A 57 -15.24 -22.26 20.91
N THR A 58 -14.23 -22.73 21.63
CA THR A 58 -14.30 -23.91 22.53
C THR A 58 -15.14 -23.70 23.78
N ASP A 59 -15.42 -22.45 24.17
CA ASP A 59 -16.19 -22.14 25.39
C ASP A 59 -17.70 -22.00 25.10
N ILE A 60 -18.09 -22.04 23.82
CA ILE A 60 -19.48 -21.90 23.38
C ILE A 60 -19.95 -23.24 22.82
N ASP A 61 -20.89 -23.89 23.52
CA ASP A 61 -21.56 -25.09 23.01
C ASP A 61 -22.53 -24.71 21.89
N TYR A 62 -22.20 -25.14 20.67
CA TYR A 62 -23.05 -25.02 19.50
C TYR A 62 -23.77 -26.35 19.23
N GLU A 63 -25.06 -26.31 18.91
CA GLU A 63 -25.84 -27.52 18.57
C GLU A 63 -25.31 -28.20 17.29
N TRP A 64 -24.98 -27.37 16.29
CA TRP A 64 -24.23 -27.77 15.11
C TRP A 64 -23.39 -26.60 14.63
N GLN A 65 -22.27 -26.91 13.99
CA GLN A 65 -21.30 -25.93 13.54
C GLN A 65 -20.63 -26.34 12.21
N LEU A 66 -20.41 -25.37 11.33
CA LEU A 66 -19.65 -25.53 10.10
C LEU A 66 -18.31 -24.83 10.24
N MET A 67 -17.25 -25.61 10.36
CA MET A 67 -15.87 -25.11 10.48
C MET A 67 -15.27 -24.74 9.12
N PRO A 68 -14.39 -23.73 9.08
CA PRO A 68 -13.63 -23.36 7.87
C PRO A 68 -12.68 -24.49 7.44
N LEU A 69 -12.15 -24.39 6.23
CA LEU A 69 -11.25 -25.40 5.64
C LEU A 69 -10.07 -25.69 6.56
N ILE A 70 -9.49 -24.64 7.14
CA ILE A 70 -8.43 -24.74 8.14
C ILE A 70 -9.00 -24.23 9.45
N PRO A 71 -9.27 -25.12 10.42
CA PRO A 71 -9.92 -24.77 11.68
C PRO A 71 -8.95 -24.14 12.69
N TYR A 72 -8.07 -23.24 12.23
CA TYR A 72 -7.07 -22.56 13.03
C TYR A 72 -7.01 -21.08 12.66
N SER A 73 -7.00 -20.23 13.68
CA SER A 73 -6.64 -18.83 13.56
C SER A 73 -5.12 -18.68 13.66
N PRO A 74 -4.50 -17.69 13.00
CA PRO A 74 -3.07 -17.45 13.08
C PRO A 74 -2.59 -17.18 14.53
N ASN A 75 -3.49 -16.72 15.40
CA ASN A 75 -3.19 -16.45 16.80
C ASN A 75 -3.60 -17.58 17.76
N SER A 76 -4.31 -18.60 17.26
CA SER A 76 -4.70 -19.76 18.05
C SER A 76 -3.46 -20.62 18.38
N LEU A 77 -3.35 -21.04 19.64
CA LEU A 77 -2.23 -21.84 20.13
C LEU A 77 -2.69 -23.27 20.36
N ASP A 78 -2.01 -24.22 19.74
CA ASP A 78 -2.15 -25.65 20.06
C ASP A 78 -1.04 -26.08 21.03
N TYR A 79 -1.40 -26.13 22.32
CA TYR A 79 -0.50 -26.55 23.39
C TYR A 79 -0.03 -28.01 23.27
N LYS A 80 -0.73 -28.87 22.53
CA LYS A 80 -0.33 -30.27 22.31
C LYS A 80 0.81 -30.40 21.30
N ASN A 81 0.96 -29.41 20.41
CA ASN A 81 1.91 -29.43 19.28
C ASN A 81 2.92 -28.25 19.35
N VAL A 82 3.39 -27.93 20.56
CA VAL A 82 4.42 -26.90 20.85
C VAL A 82 5.82 -27.40 20.48
N LYS A 83 6.80 -26.50 20.38
CA LYS A 83 8.21 -26.77 19.98
C LYS A 83 8.35 -27.13 18.50
N SER A 84 7.55 -26.49 17.65
CA SER A 84 7.61 -26.64 16.21
C SER A 84 7.39 -28.08 15.75
N ALA A 85 6.14 -28.51 15.77
CA ALA A 85 5.74 -29.81 15.25
C ALA A 85 5.94 -29.86 13.72
N SER A 86 6.71 -30.85 13.28
CA SER A 86 7.02 -31.02 11.86
C SER A 86 5.79 -31.44 11.05
N PRO A 87 5.62 -30.95 9.81
CA PRO A 87 4.51 -31.37 8.94
C PRO A 87 4.49 -32.88 8.63
N PHE A 88 5.67 -33.51 8.60
CA PHE A 88 5.82 -34.91 8.19
C PHE A 88 5.95 -35.89 9.36
N LYS A 89 5.97 -35.41 10.61
CA LYS A 89 6.03 -36.27 11.80
C LYS A 89 4.64 -36.49 12.40
N SER A 90 4.55 -37.39 13.37
CA SER A 90 3.34 -37.57 14.18
C SER A 90 3.02 -36.29 14.95
N GLN A 91 1.76 -35.88 14.90
CA GLN A 91 1.21 -34.73 15.62
C GLN A 91 0.09 -35.23 16.55
N GLN A 92 -0.08 -34.58 17.69
CA GLN A 92 -1.13 -34.93 18.65
C GLN A 92 -2.40 -34.16 18.32
N VAL A 93 -3.19 -34.69 17.39
CA VAL A 93 -4.41 -34.06 16.88
C VAL A 93 -5.60 -35.00 17.01
N ASP A 94 -6.78 -34.46 17.28
CA ASP A 94 -7.97 -35.27 17.57
C ASP A 94 -8.51 -35.96 16.31
N SER A 95 -8.31 -35.37 15.11
CA SER A 95 -8.62 -36.01 13.83
C SER A 95 -7.76 -35.47 12.69
N TRP A 96 -7.77 -36.16 11.54
CA TRP A 96 -7.01 -35.77 10.34
C TRP A 96 -7.30 -34.34 9.85
N ARG A 97 -8.53 -33.84 10.09
CA ARG A 97 -8.94 -32.49 9.75
C ARG A 97 -8.16 -31.41 10.51
N TYR A 98 -7.75 -31.70 11.74
CA TYR A 98 -7.01 -30.79 12.61
C TYR A 98 -5.49 -30.98 12.49
N ARG A 99 -5.04 -31.68 11.44
CA ARG A 99 -3.60 -31.81 11.21
C ARG A 99 -3.01 -30.46 10.78
N HIS A 100 -1.88 -30.08 11.37
CA HIS A 100 -1.08 -28.93 10.95
C HIS A 100 -0.30 -29.30 9.68
N TRP A 101 -0.88 -29.02 8.51
CA TRP A 101 -0.37 -29.45 7.21
C TRP A 101 1.01 -28.91 6.88
N LEU A 102 1.30 -27.66 7.28
CA LEU A 102 2.59 -27.01 7.08
C LEU A 102 3.44 -26.96 8.36
N GLY A 103 3.00 -27.67 9.40
CA GLY A 103 3.64 -27.69 10.73
C GLY A 103 3.21 -26.54 11.63
N THR A 104 3.81 -26.50 12.82
CA THR A 104 3.59 -25.44 13.81
C THR A 104 4.86 -24.64 14.10
N ASP A 105 4.68 -23.48 14.71
CA ASP A 105 5.76 -22.64 15.26
C ASP A 105 6.22 -23.10 16.66
N GLU A 106 7.09 -22.28 17.29
CA GLU A 106 7.60 -22.53 18.63
C GLU A 106 6.53 -22.69 19.70
N ILE A 107 5.45 -21.92 19.58
CA ILE A 107 4.37 -21.79 20.58
C ILE A 107 3.10 -22.57 20.19
N GLY A 108 3.12 -23.29 19.07
CA GLY A 108 2.03 -24.14 18.61
C GLY A 108 1.01 -23.47 17.68
N ARG A 109 1.32 -22.33 17.04
CA ARG A 109 0.48 -21.72 15.99
C ARG A 109 0.59 -22.49 14.69
N ASP A 110 -0.52 -22.58 13.97
CA ASP A 110 -0.57 -23.25 12.66
C ASP A 110 0.04 -22.37 11.56
N ILE A 111 1.06 -22.90 10.86
CA ILE A 111 1.77 -22.16 9.82
C ILE A 111 0.94 -22.01 8.56
N PHE A 112 0.03 -22.95 8.27
CA PHE A 112 -0.79 -22.86 7.06
C PHE A 112 -1.80 -21.73 7.15
N SER A 113 -2.47 -21.61 8.30
CA SER A 113 -3.28 -20.45 8.67
C SER A 113 -2.44 -19.17 8.63
N GLY A 114 -1.23 -19.17 9.21
CA GLY A 114 -0.31 -18.03 9.16
C GLY A 114 0.06 -17.57 7.75
N ILE A 115 0.26 -18.50 6.80
CA ILE A 115 0.57 -18.15 5.40
C ILE A 115 -0.64 -17.53 4.69
N ILE A 116 -1.85 -18.01 4.96
CA ILE A 116 -3.09 -17.47 4.37
C ILE A 116 -3.35 -16.05 4.86
N HIS A 117 -3.30 -15.84 6.18
CA HIS A 117 -3.43 -14.50 6.77
C HIS A 117 -2.26 -13.59 6.37
N GLY A 118 -1.04 -14.13 6.27
CA GLY A 118 0.11 -13.42 5.73
C GLY A 118 -0.08 -13.00 4.26
N THR A 119 -0.82 -13.78 3.46
CA THR A 119 -1.18 -13.43 2.07
C THR A 119 -2.11 -12.22 2.05
N GLN A 120 -3.14 -12.20 2.90
CA GLN A 120 -4.04 -11.06 3.06
C GLN A 120 -3.26 -9.81 3.41
N LEU A 121 -2.41 -9.89 4.44
CA LEU A 121 -1.63 -8.75 4.91
C LEU A 121 -0.66 -8.22 3.84
N ALA A 122 0.07 -9.12 3.17
CA ALA A 122 0.99 -8.77 2.09
C ALA A 122 0.27 -8.06 0.93
N LEU A 123 -0.91 -8.54 0.53
CA LEU A 123 -1.69 -7.91 -0.54
C LEU A 123 -2.23 -6.54 -0.13
N ILE A 124 -2.75 -6.40 1.09
CA ILE A 124 -3.24 -5.11 1.62
C ILE A 124 -2.09 -4.10 1.64
N ILE A 125 -0.91 -4.50 2.14
CA ILE A 125 0.24 -3.61 2.24
C ILE A 125 0.79 -3.26 0.85
N GLY A 126 0.97 -4.25 -0.03
CA GLY A 126 1.47 -4.06 -1.38
C GLY A 126 0.57 -3.15 -2.23
N LEU A 127 -0.72 -3.47 -2.28
CA LEU A 127 -1.70 -2.71 -3.07
C LEU A 127 -1.99 -1.34 -2.45
N GLY A 128 -2.17 -1.28 -1.13
CA GLY A 128 -2.45 -0.03 -0.40
C GLY A 128 -1.33 0.99 -0.55
N SER A 129 -0.07 0.54 -0.37
CA SER A 129 1.10 1.41 -0.53
C SER A 129 1.20 1.95 -1.96
N MET A 130 0.99 1.09 -2.96
CA MET A 130 1.09 1.51 -4.36
C MET A 130 -0.07 2.37 -4.83
N LEU A 131 -1.26 2.21 -4.25
CA LEU A 131 -2.37 3.12 -4.51
C LEU A 131 -1.98 4.54 -4.09
N ILE A 132 -1.48 4.72 -2.86
CA ILE A 132 -1.02 6.03 -2.36
C ILE A 132 0.12 6.58 -3.22
N ALA A 133 1.16 5.76 -3.45
CA ALA A 133 2.31 6.14 -4.24
C ALA A 133 1.94 6.54 -5.67
N SER A 134 0.97 5.84 -6.28
CA SER A 134 0.51 6.13 -7.64
C SER A 134 -0.21 7.46 -7.71
N ILE A 135 -1.12 7.76 -6.77
CA ILE A 135 -1.84 9.04 -6.74
C ILE A 135 -0.85 10.21 -6.65
N ILE A 136 0.07 10.15 -5.69
CA ILE A 136 1.07 11.20 -5.47
C ILE A 136 2.03 11.29 -6.66
N GLY A 137 2.54 10.13 -7.11
CA GLY A 137 3.53 10.05 -8.17
C GLY A 137 3.00 10.51 -9.52
N ILE A 138 1.82 10.04 -9.91
CA ILE A 138 1.16 10.43 -11.17
C ILE A 138 0.89 11.93 -11.16
N PHE A 139 0.33 12.46 -10.06
CA PHE A 139 -0.01 13.87 -9.96
C PHE A 139 1.22 14.77 -10.11
N TRP A 140 2.26 14.54 -9.31
CA TRP A 140 3.48 15.36 -9.36
C TRP A 140 4.29 15.12 -10.63
N GLY A 141 4.37 13.88 -11.12
CA GLY A 141 5.03 13.57 -12.38
C GLY A 141 4.36 14.25 -13.58
N ALA A 142 3.03 14.25 -13.62
CA ALA A 142 2.27 14.92 -14.67
C ALA A 142 2.43 16.43 -14.66
N ILE A 143 2.39 17.04 -13.48
CA ILE A 143 2.60 18.48 -13.32
C ILE A 143 4.02 18.87 -13.72
N ALA A 144 5.05 18.13 -13.27
CA ALA A 144 6.44 18.34 -13.65
C ALA A 144 6.64 18.24 -15.17
N GLY A 145 6.15 17.15 -15.78
CA GLY A 145 6.36 16.88 -17.20
C GLY A 145 5.57 17.82 -18.11
N PHE A 146 4.37 18.22 -17.71
CA PHE A 146 3.54 19.09 -18.56
C PHE A 146 3.97 20.54 -18.49
N TYR A 147 4.15 21.07 -17.27
CA TYR A 147 4.47 22.49 -17.12
C TYR A 147 5.97 22.79 -17.29
N GLY A 148 6.86 21.85 -16.99
CA GLY A 148 8.30 22.10 -17.02
C GLY A 148 8.68 23.30 -16.14
N ASP A 149 9.78 23.98 -16.48
CA ASP A 149 10.23 25.14 -15.69
C ASP A 149 9.72 26.50 -16.20
N ASN A 150 9.33 26.58 -17.46
CA ASN A 150 9.12 27.86 -18.14
C ASN A 150 7.65 28.19 -18.46
N THR A 151 6.73 27.22 -18.42
CA THR A 151 5.36 27.44 -18.90
C THR A 151 4.41 27.94 -17.81
N LEU A 152 4.61 27.52 -16.55
CA LEU A 152 3.75 27.92 -15.45
C LEU A 152 4.16 29.31 -14.96
N LYS A 153 3.29 30.30 -15.18
CA LYS A 153 3.47 31.68 -14.74
C LYS A 153 2.58 31.96 -13.55
N ILE A 154 3.15 32.42 -12.45
CA ILE A 154 2.41 32.87 -11.26
C ILE A 154 2.68 34.34 -10.97
N SER A 155 1.72 35.00 -10.31
CA SER A 155 1.90 36.37 -9.84
C SER A 155 3.03 36.41 -8.80
N TRP A 156 3.83 37.48 -8.85
CA TRP A 156 4.82 37.80 -7.83
C TRP A 156 4.24 37.77 -6.40
N LEU A 157 2.98 38.19 -6.23
CA LEU A 157 2.30 38.14 -4.93
C LEU A 157 2.10 36.72 -4.42
N ASN A 158 1.82 35.74 -5.30
CA ASN A 158 1.71 34.35 -4.87
C ASN A 158 3.02 33.86 -4.26
N LEU A 159 4.16 34.22 -4.83
CA LEU A 159 5.46 33.75 -4.34
C LEU A 159 5.81 34.32 -2.95
N ILE A 160 5.42 35.57 -2.68
CA ILE A 160 5.66 36.19 -1.36
C ILE A 160 4.67 35.69 -0.32
N LEU A 161 3.39 35.55 -0.70
CA LEU A 161 2.33 35.19 0.25
C LEU A 161 2.34 33.69 0.58
N LEU A 162 2.76 32.83 -0.34
CA LEU A 162 2.67 31.38 -0.15
C LEU A 162 3.46 30.86 1.07
N PRO A 163 4.71 31.30 1.35
CA PRO A 163 5.40 30.95 2.60
C PRO A 163 4.63 31.39 3.85
N LEU A 164 4.06 32.59 3.85
CA LEU A 164 3.28 33.11 4.98
C LEU A 164 2.02 32.27 5.23
N PHE A 165 1.28 31.93 4.16
CA PHE A 165 0.08 31.11 4.28
C PHE A 165 0.40 29.66 4.63
N ILE A 166 1.50 29.09 4.15
CA ILE A 166 1.96 27.76 4.58
C ILE A 166 2.27 27.78 6.08
N PHE A 167 2.96 28.82 6.57
CA PHE A 167 3.23 28.98 8.00
C PHE A 167 1.94 29.07 8.82
N ILE A 168 0.96 29.86 8.38
CA ILE A 168 -0.36 29.95 9.03
C ILE A 168 -1.07 28.59 9.03
N GLY A 169 -1.08 27.89 7.89
CA GLY A 169 -1.68 26.55 7.77
C GLY A 169 -1.01 25.55 8.71
N TYR A 170 0.32 25.56 8.81
CA TYR A 170 1.07 24.75 9.75
C TYR A 170 0.78 25.12 11.21
N PHE A 171 0.74 26.41 11.54
CA PHE A 171 0.47 26.87 12.90
C PHE A 171 -0.91 26.42 13.40
N TYR A 172 -1.95 26.61 12.59
CA TYR A 172 -3.31 26.17 12.95
C TYR A 172 -3.47 24.65 12.93
N GLY A 173 -2.86 23.97 11.95
CA GLY A 173 -2.85 22.50 11.91
C GLY A 173 -2.19 21.90 13.15
N PHE A 174 -1.01 22.43 13.52
CA PHE A 174 -0.27 22.00 14.68
C PHE A 174 -1.04 22.28 15.98
N HIS A 175 -1.58 23.49 16.13
CA HIS A 175 -2.37 23.87 17.29
C HIS A 175 -3.52 22.88 17.49
N GLN A 176 -4.32 22.62 16.46
CA GLN A 176 -5.42 21.64 16.55
C GLN A 176 -4.92 20.25 16.95
N THR A 177 -3.78 19.83 16.43
CA THR A 177 -3.25 18.51 16.79
C THR A 177 -2.88 18.38 18.26
N VAL A 178 -2.34 19.44 18.89
CA VAL A 178 -2.06 19.45 20.34
C VAL A 178 -3.34 19.20 21.15
N TRP A 179 -4.45 19.86 20.81
CA TRP A 179 -5.73 19.68 21.50
C TRP A 179 -6.35 18.30 21.27
N THR A 180 -6.17 17.72 20.07
CA THR A 180 -6.69 16.36 19.78
C THR A 180 -5.90 15.24 20.47
N THR A 181 -4.64 15.46 20.81
CA THR A 181 -3.80 14.46 21.53
C THR A 181 -4.31 14.14 22.93
N GLU A 182 -5.15 15.00 23.53
CA GLU A 182 -5.78 14.73 24.83
C GLU A 182 -6.89 13.67 24.74
N THR A 183 -7.32 13.32 23.51
CA THR A 183 -8.25 12.21 23.26
C THR A 183 -7.50 11.02 22.64
N PRO A 184 -7.49 9.83 23.26
CA PRO A 184 -6.64 8.70 22.84
C PRO A 184 -7.11 7.98 21.55
N THR A 185 -8.06 8.55 20.81
CA THR A 185 -8.72 7.87 19.68
C THR A 185 -8.12 8.18 18.32
N ILE A 186 -7.26 9.20 18.20
CA ILE A 186 -6.76 9.70 16.91
C ILE A 186 -5.34 9.18 16.67
N SER A 187 -5.12 8.49 15.55
CA SER A 187 -3.81 7.94 15.20
C SER A 187 -2.83 9.03 14.73
N LEU A 188 -1.51 8.81 14.91
CA LEU A 188 -0.45 9.72 14.45
C LEU A 188 -0.59 10.08 12.97
N ILE A 189 -1.13 9.17 12.16
CA ILE A 189 -1.34 9.39 10.74
C ILE A 189 -2.54 10.31 10.47
N GLN A 190 -3.64 10.18 11.22
CA GLN A 190 -4.76 11.12 11.11
C GLN A 190 -4.33 12.56 11.45
N ILE A 191 -3.43 12.70 12.44
CA ILE A 191 -2.76 13.97 12.78
C ILE A 191 -1.98 14.52 11.58
N VAL A 192 -1.17 13.70 10.90
CA VAL A 192 -0.40 14.11 9.71
C VAL A 192 -1.33 14.49 8.54
N VAL A 193 -2.36 13.69 8.28
CA VAL A 193 -3.35 13.96 7.21
C VAL A 193 -4.10 15.26 7.47
N LEU A 194 -4.51 15.51 8.71
CA LEU A 194 -5.17 16.75 9.10
C LEU A 194 -4.26 17.97 8.89
N ASN A 195 -2.99 17.88 9.30
CA ASN A 195 -2.00 18.94 9.05
C ASN A 195 -1.80 19.21 7.55
N LEU A 196 -1.70 18.16 6.73
CA LEU A 196 -1.62 18.29 5.28
C LEU A 196 -2.86 18.98 4.71
N ALA A 197 -4.06 18.66 5.21
CA ALA A 197 -5.30 19.31 4.79
C ALA A 197 -5.31 20.81 5.11
N TYR A 198 -4.85 21.22 6.30
CA TYR A 198 -4.72 22.64 6.67
C TYR A 198 -3.72 23.39 5.79
N ILE A 199 -2.58 22.77 5.46
CA ILE A 199 -1.60 23.35 4.53
C ILE A 199 -2.23 23.50 3.14
N LEU A 200 -2.97 22.51 2.67
CA LEU A 200 -3.61 22.55 1.36
C LEU A 200 -4.71 23.63 1.29
N ALA A 201 -5.50 23.75 2.36
CA ALA A 201 -6.49 24.81 2.51
C ALA A 201 -5.82 26.20 2.53
N SER A 202 -4.72 26.38 3.26
CA SER A 202 -4.02 27.67 3.33
C SER A 202 -3.42 28.07 1.97
N VAL A 203 -2.94 27.11 1.18
CA VAL A 203 -2.52 27.35 -0.20
C VAL A 203 -3.69 27.83 -1.06
N ILE A 204 -4.87 27.18 -1.00
CA ILE A 204 -6.05 27.60 -1.77
C ILE A 204 -6.48 29.03 -1.38
N VAL A 205 -6.48 29.33 -0.08
CA VAL A 205 -6.79 30.67 0.43
C VAL A 205 -5.75 31.68 -0.06
N CYS A 206 -4.47 31.34 -0.06
CA CYS A 206 -3.39 32.19 -0.58
C CYS A 206 -3.62 32.56 -2.05
N PHE A 207 -3.93 31.57 -2.90
CA PHE A 207 -4.19 31.80 -4.32
C PHE A 207 -5.41 32.72 -4.53
N SER A 208 -6.47 32.52 -3.77
CA SER A 208 -7.68 33.34 -3.83
C SER A 208 -7.43 34.78 -3.35
N PHE A 209 -6.72 34.92 -2.23
CA PHE A 209 -6.38 36.22 -1.63
C PHE A 209 -5.43 37.03 -2.52
N SER A 210 -4.46 36.38 -3.14
CA SER A 210 -3.57 37.03 -4.10
C SER A 210 -4.30 37.49 -5.36
N GLN A 211 -5.28 36.74 -5.89
CA GLN A 211 -6.08 37.21 -7.02
C GLN A 211 -6.84 38.51 -6.67
N PHE A 212 -7.41 38.57 -5.46
CA PHE A 212 -8.04 39.77 -4.93
C PHE A 212 -7.06 40.95 -4.83
N LEU A 213 -5.88 40.73 -4.23
CA LEU A 213 -4.84 41.75 -4.10
C LEU A 213 -4.27 42.22 -5.45
N ASN A 214 -4.09 41.32 -6.42
CA ASN A 214 -3.65 41.71 -7.77
C ASN A 214 -4.66 42.64 -8.44
N LYS A 215 -5.97 42.42 -8.23
CA LYS A 215 -7.03 43.32 -8.72
C LYS A 215 -7.02 44.67 -8.00
N LEU A 216 -6.79 44.67 -6.69
CA LEU A 216 -6.74 45.87 -5.85
C LEU A 216 -5.50 46.74 -6.15
N LEU A 217 -4.31 46.14 -6.13
CA LEU A 217 -3.01 46.80 -6.27
C LEU A 217 -2.56 46.95 -7.72
N LYS A 218 -3.32 46.44 -8.70
CA LYS A 218 -3.03 46.46 -10.15
C LYS A 218 -1.64 45.92 -10.53
N ILE A 219 -1.07 45.03 -9.73
CA ILE A 219 0.23 44.39 -10.00
C ILE A 219 0.04 43.30 -11.07
N LYS A 220 0.77 43.41 -12.18
CA LYS A 220 0.70 42.45 -13.32
C LYS A 220 2.00 41.66 -13.53
N LYS A 221 2.98 41.74 -12.62
CA LYS A 221 4.26 41.06 -12.77
C LYS A 221 4.09 39.54 -12.61
N LEU A 222 4.31 38.81 -13.69
CA LEU A 222 4.30 37.35 -13.74
C LEU A 222 5.73 36.81 -13.74
N ILE A 223 5.99 35.79 -12.93
CA ILE A 223 7.26 35.07 -12.90
C ILE A 223 7.01 33.61 -13.30
N THR A 224 7.96 33.02 -14.01
CA THR A 224 8.02 31.59 -14.29
C THR A 224 8.35 30.82 -13.02
N PHE A 225 7.52 29.85 -12.67
CA PHE A 225 7.76 28.99 -11.52
C PHE A 225 8.37 27.66 -11.98
N PRO A 226 9.57 27.31 -11.51
CA PRO A 226 10.28 26.15 -12.01
C PRO A 226 9.77 24.89 -11.32
N VAL A 227 8.63 24.37 -11.80
CA VAL A 227 7.94 23.22 -11.21
C VAL A 227 8.80 21.97 -11.28
N ASP A 228 9.45 21.77 -12.42
CA ASP A 228 10.15 20.54 -12.73
C ASP A 228 11.43 20.39 -11.90
N ILE A 229 12.19 21.48 -11.74
CA ILE A 229 13.36 21.47 -10.88
C ILE A 229 12.97 21.21 -9.42
N ILE A 230 11.89 21.81 -8.92
CA ILE A 230 11.45 21.63 -7.53
C ILE A 230 11.10 20.16 -7.27
N ILE A 231 10.28 19.57 -8.13
CA ILE A 231 9.86 18.17 -8.00
C ILE A 231 11.06 17.23 -8.16
N SER A 232 11.96 17.52 -9.10
CA SER A 232 13.19 16.75 -9.28
C SER A 232 14.09 16.81 -8.03
N ARG A 233 14.23 17.97 -7.38
CA ARG A 233 14.99 18.11 -6.12
C ARG A 233 14.34 17.36 -4.97
N MET A 234 13.01 17.41 -4.84
CA MET A 234 12.30 16.61 -3.82
C MET A 234 12.55 15.11 -4.03
N ILE A 235 12.52 14.63 -5.28
CA ILE A 235 12.84 13.24 -5.63
C ILE A 235 14.29 12.91 -5.27
N GLU A 236 15.25 13.78 -5.58
CA GLU A 236 16.67 13.59 -5.26
C GLU A 236 16.92 13.52 -3.75
N ILE A 237 16.26 14.38 -2.96
CA ILE A 237 16.36 14.38 -1.50
C ILE A 237 15.90 13.03 -0.94
N VAL A 238 14.71 12.56 -1.33
CA VAL A 238 14.19 11.27 -0.84
C VAL A 238 15.09 10.10 -1.27
N LYS A 239 15.62 10.13 -2.50
CA LYS A 239 16.49 9.08 -3.02
C LYS A 239 17.94 9.15 -2.56
N SER A 240 18.34 10.23 -1.87
CA SER A 240 19.69 10.36 -1.33
C SER A 240 19.94 9.38 -0.17
N VAL A 241 18.87 8.94 0.50
CA VAL A 241 18.92 7.98 1.61
C VAL A 241 18.42 6.62 1.13
N PRO A 242 19.08 5.50 1.49
CA PRO A 242 18.56 4.18 1.16
C PRO A 242 17.19 3.97 1.81
N ILE A 243 16.22 3.56 0.99
CA ILE A 243 14.80 3.48 1.39
C ILE A 243 14.58 2.58 2.62
N LEU A 244 15.38 1.51 2.77
CA LEU A 244 15.29 0.61 3.92
C LEU A 244 15.61 1.32 5.24
N PHE A 245 16.67 2.13 5.28
CA PHE A 245 17.01 2.89 6.49
C PHE A 245 15.91 3.87 6.83
N LEU A 246 15.40 4.59 5.84
CA LEU A 246 14.36 5.59 6.06
C LEU A 246 13.06 4.95 6.56
N VAL A 247 12.66 3.81 5.99
CA VAL A 247 11.47 3.09 6.44
C VAL A 247 11.65 2.54 7.87
N ILE A 248 12.81 1.96 8.21
CA ILE A 248 13.07 1.49 9.58
C ILE A 248 13.03 2.65 10.57
N SER A 249 13.67 3.78 10.24
CA SER A 249 13.67 4.97 11.11
C SER A 249 12.26 5.52 11.33
N LEU A 250 11.43 5.60 10.28
CA LEU A 250 10.05 6.06 10.42
C LEU A 250 9.18 5.05 11.18
N ALA A 251 9.33 3.76 10.89
CA ALA A 251 8.56 2.70 11.54
C ALA A 251 8.91 2.55 13.02
N ALA A 252 10.12 2.94 13.45
CA ALA A 252 10.53 2.91 14.85
C ALA A 252 9.90 4.03 15.70
N ILE A 253 9.45 5.13 15.08
CA ILE A 253 8.86 6.29 15.79
C ILE A 253 7.34 6.16 15.88
N VAL A 254 6.73 5.33 15.04
CA VAL A 254 5.28 5.16 14.95
C VAL A 254 4.87 3.84 15.61
N ASN A 255 3.67 3.79 16.19
CA ASN A 255 3.12 2.57 16.76
C ASN A 255 3.07 1.44 15.70
N PRO A 256 3.36 0.17 16.07
CA PRO A 256 3.30 -0.94 15.12
C PRO A 256 1.89 -1.14 14.56
N SER A 257 1.75 -1.11 13.23
CA SER A 257 0.47 -1.33 12.53
C SER A 257 0.69 -1.45 11.02
N ALA A 258 -0.01 -2.40 10.38
CA ALA A 258 -0.06 -2.53 8.93
C ALA A 258 -0.38 -1.21 8.20
N TRP A 259 -1.32 -0.42 8.74
CA TRP A 259 -1.68 0.88 8.18
C TRP A 259 -0.51 1.86 8.17
N ASN A 260 0.29 1.86 9.23
CA ASN A 260 1.42 2.76 9.33
C ASN A 260 2.51 2.40 8.33
N ILE A 261 2.75 1.10 8.10
CA ILE A 261 3.64 0.62 7.04
C ILE A 261 3.14 1.07 5.65
N ILE A 262 1.84 0.93 5.37
CA ILE A 262 1.24 1.32 4.09
C ILE A 262 1.54 2.78 3.74
N TRP A 263 1.34 3.67 4.71
CA TRP A 263 1.62 5.08 4.54
C TRP A 263 3.11 5.36 4.37
N ILE A 264 3.96 4.76 5.20
CA ILE A 264 5.41 4.94 5.12
C ILE A 264 5.93 4.50 3.74
N ILE A 265 5.60 3.29 3.30
CA ILE A 265 6.05 2.77 2.00
C ILE A 265 5.45 3.60 0.86
N GLY A 266 4.15 3.93 0.92
CA GLY A 266 3.47 4.72 -0.10
C GLY A 266 4.06 6.12 -0.30
N LEU A 267 4.36 6.82 0.80
CA LEU A 267 4.97 8.17 0.80
C LEU A 267 6.43 8.19 0.35
N LEU A 268 7.08 7.04 0.19
CA LEU A 268 8.46 6.96 -0.30
C LEU A 268 8.53 6.41 -1.72
N ALA A 269 7.60 5.51 -2.08
CA ALA A 269 7.56 4.88 -3.38
C ALA A 269 7.10 5.80 -4.53
N TRP A 270 6.42 6.92 -4.23
CA TRP A 270 5.90 7.84 -5.27
C TRP A 270 6.98 8.41 -6.19
N THR A 271 8.23 8.51 -5.72
CA THR A 271 9.34 9.14 -6.47
C THR A 271 9.68 8.40 -7.77
N ASN A 272 9.53 7.07 -7.79
CA ASN A 272 9.74 6.27 -9.00
C ASN A 272 8.63 6.53 -10.02
N ILE A 273 7.39 6.52 -9.56
CA ILE A 273 6.19 6.74 -10.40
C ILE A 273 6.19 8.16 -10.95
N ALA A 274 6.54 9.17 -10.14
CA ALA A 274 6.65 10.56 -10.59
C ALA A 274 7.70 10.75 -11.68
N ARG A 275 8.90 10.20 -11.49
CA ARG A 275 9.98 10.28 -12.48
C ARG A 275 9.56 9.67 -13.82
N TYR A 276 8.94 8.50 -13.77
CA TYR A 276 8.51 7.82 -14.98
C TYR A 276 7.34 8.54 -15.67
N THR A 277 6.32 8.93 -14.89
CA THR A 277 5.17 9.68 -15.41
C THR A 277 5.61 10.99 -16.05
N ARG A 278 6.56 11.72 -15.41
CA ARG A 278 7.17 12.93 -15.98
C ARG A 278 7.78 12.67 -17.35
N ALA A 279 8.60 11.63 -17.48
CA ALA A 279 9.25 11.29 -18.74
C ALA A 279 8.24 10.96 -19.85
N GLU A 280 7.21 10.18 -19.54
CA GLU A 280 6.15 9.83 -20.48
C GLU A 280 5.27 11.02 -20.86
N VAL A 281 4.98 11.92 -19.91
CA VAL A 281 4.23 13.15 -20.16
C VAL A 281 5.01 14.08 -21.09
N LEU A 282 6.32 14.25 -20.87
CA LEU A 282 7.19 15.01 -21.77
C LEU A 282 7.20 14.42 -23.19
N LYS A 283 7.28 13.09 -23.31
CA LYS A 283 7.23 12.39 -24.59
C LYS A 283 5.90 12.58 -25.32
N VAL A 284 4.78 12.49 -24.61
CA VAL A 284 3.43 12.62 -25.19
C VAL A 284 3.10 14.07 -25.54
N LYS A 285 3.54 15.04 -24.73
CA LYS A 285 3.32 16.46 -24.95
C LYS A 285 3.87 16.93 -26.31
N ASN A 286 4.99 16.38 -26.75
CA ASN A 286 5.63 16.74 -28.02
C ASN A 286 5.03 16.03 -29.25
N LYS A 287 3.81 15.51 -29.18
CA LYS A 287 3.14 14.83 -30.31
C LYS A 287 2.29 15.82 -31.14
N PRO A 288 2.19 15.65 -32.48
CA PRO A 288 1.49 16.60 -33.36
C PRO A 288 0.01 16.84 -33.02
N PHE A 289 -0.69 15.86 -32.47
CA PHE A 289 -2.10 16.02 -32.09
C PHE A 289 -2.27 16.91 -30.86
N ILE A 290 -1.24 17.04 -30.00
CA ILE A 290 -1.25 17.98 -28.87
C ILE A 290 -1.06 19.40 -29.38
N GLU A 291 -0.12 19.63 -30.30
CA GLU A 291 0.06 20.94 -30.96
C GLU A 291 -1.22 21.38 -31.69
N SER A 292 -1.89 20.44 -32.35
CA SER A 292 -3.19 20.69 -32.98
C SER A 292 -4.27 21.06 -31.97
N ALA A 293 -4.30 20.39 -30.80
CA ALA A 293 -5.24 20.71 -29.72
C ALA A 293 -4.96 22.10 -29.11
N GLU A 294 -3.71 22.49 -28.98
CA GLU A 294 -3.31 23.83 -28.53
C GLU A 294 -3.73 24.91 -29.54
N ALA A 295 -3.54 24.67 -30.84
CA ALA A 295 -3.98 25.56 -31.92
C ALA A 295 -5.51 25.75 -31.96
N LEU A 296 -6.28 24.73 -31.54
CA LEU A 296 -7.74 24.81 -31.39
C LEU A 296 -8.18 25.54 -30.11
N GLY A 297 -7.25 25.98 -29.27
CA GLY A 297 -7.55 26.75 -28.05
C GLY A 297 -8.03 25.90 -26.86
N PHE A 298 -7.76 24.60 -26.84
CA PHE A 298 -8.07 23.79 -25.66
C PHE A 298 -7.25 24.25 -24.44
N SER A 299 -7.88 24.23 -23.26
CA SER A 299 -7.20 24.64 -22.03
C SER A 299 -6.11 23.64 -21.63
N ASN A 300 -5.01 24.14 -21.06
CA ASN A 300 -3.90 23.32 -20.56
C ASN A 300 -4.34 22.18 -19.63
N ALA A 301 -5.30 22.46 -18.73
CA ALA A 301 -5.85 21.45 -17.84
C ALA A 301 -6.60 20.35 -18.60
N ARG A 302 -7.37 20.73 -19.64
CA ARG A 302 -8.06 19.76 -20.50
C ARG A 302 -7.05 18.91 -21.27
N ILE A 303 -6.04 19.53 -21.89
CA ILE A 303 -4.96 18.84 -22.59
C ILE A 303 -4.25 17.84 -21.67
N LEU A 304 -3.88 18.28 -20.46
CA LEU A 304 -3.20 17.42 -19.49
C LEU A 304 -4.09 16.26 -19.03
N PHE A 305 -5.25 16.52 -18.45
CA PHE A 305 -6.04 15.48 -17.78
C PHE A 305 -6.87 14.62 -18.72
N GLN A 306 -7.32 15.14 -19.86
CA GLN A 306 -8.18 14.37 -20.79
C GLN A 306 -7.38 13.71 -21.92
N HIS A 307 -6.21 14.23 -22.28
CA HIS A 307 -5.45 13.70 -23.44
C HIS A 307 -4.10 13.11 -23.05
N ILE A 308 -3.25 13.86 -22.35
CA ILE A 308 -1.87 13.43 -22.07
C ILE A 308 -1.83 12.38 -20.96
N LEU A 309 -2.42 12.69 -19.80
CA LEU A 309 -2.34 11.85 -18.61
C LEU A 309 -2.91 10.44 -18.85
N PRO A 310 -4.10 10.25 -19.44
CA PRO A 310 -4.63 8.90 -19.70
C PRO A 310 -3.74 8.07 -20.63
N LEU A 311 -2.98 8.72 -21.53
CA LEU A 311 -2.03 8.04 -22.40
C LEU A 311 -0.74 7.67 -21.64
N SER A 312 -0.20 8.60 -20.86
CA SER A 312 1.00 8.38 -20.04
C SER A 312 0.79 7.34 -18.92
N LEU A 313 -0.45 7.22 -18.40
CA LEU A 313 -0.81 6.24 -17.38
C LEU A 313 -0.71 4.78 -17.85
N GLN A 314 -0.93 4.53 -19.15
CA GLN A 314 -0.81 3.18 -19.71
C GLN A 314 0.63 2.66 -19.55
N SER A 315 1.60 3.52 -19.87
CA SER A 315 3.02 3.26 -19.64
C SER A 315 3.35 3.15 -18.14
N ALA A 316 2.81 4.06 -17.30
CA ALA A 316 3.15 4.11 -15.87
C ALA A 316 2.64 2.90 -15.07
N SER A 317 1.63 2.19 -15.57
CA SER A 317 1.07 1.00 -14.93
C SER A 317 2.11 -0.11 -14.67
N VAL A 318 3.14 -0.23 -15.52
CA VAL A 318 4.25 -1.19 -15.34
C VAL A 318 4.98 -0.95 -14.01
N PHE A 319 5.28 0.31 -13.70
CA PHE A 319 5.99 0.69 -12.47
C PHE A 319 5.13 0.55 -11.22
N ILE A 320 3.82 0.74 -11.34
CA ILE A 320 2.88 0.46 -10.24
C ILE A 320 2.93 -1.02 -9.88
N VAL A 321 2.92 -1.91 -10.88
CA VAL A 321 2.98 -3.37 -10.64
C VAL A 321 4.32 -3.81 -10.04
N PHE A 322 5.44 -3.32 -10.56
CA PHE A 322 6.75 -3.56 -9.92
C PHE A 322 6.81 -3.00 -8.49
N GLY A 323 6.17 -1.86 -8.26
CA GLY A 323 6.05 -1.26 -6.94
C GLY A 323 5.29 -2.13 -5.94
N ILE A 324 4.26 -2.87 -6.38
CA ILE A 324 3.50 -3.78 -5.50
C ILE A 324 4.42 -4.90 -5.00
N ALA A 325 5.18 -5.52 -5.90
CA ALA A 325 6.15 -6.55 -5.53
C ALA A 325 7.23 -6.00 -4.59
N GLY A 326 7.73 -4.78 -4.86
CA GLY A 326 8.70 -4.10 -4.01
C GLY A 326 8.16 -3.77 -2.62
N ALA A 327 6.90 -3.35 -2.50
CA ALA A 327 6.25 -3.05 -1.24
C ALA A 327 6.02 -4.31 -0.39
N ILE A 328 5.61 -5.42 -1.01
CA ILE A 328 5.49 -6.73 -0.35
C ILE A 328 6.85 -7.18 0.19
N LEU A 329 7.90 -7.11 -0.63
CA LEU A 329 9.25 -7.47 -0.20
C LEU A 329 9.74 -6.58 0.95
N MET A 330 9.42 -5.28 0.89
CA MET A 330 9.80 -4.32 1.92
C MET A 330 9.12 -4.62 3.25
N GLU A 331 7.81 -4.85 3.24
CA GLU A 331 7.04 -5.30 4.41
C GLU A 331 7.66 -6.56 5.00
N SER A 332 7.89 -7.59 4.17
CA SER A 332 8.41 -8.87 4.64
C SER A 332 9.81 -8.72 5.21
N THR A 333 10.62 -7.81 4.66
CA THR A 333 11.94 -7.46 5.21
C THR A 333 11.83 -6.79 6.57
N LEU A 334 10.93 -5.82 6.74
CA LEU A 334 10.73 -5.11 8.02
C LEU A 334 10.23 -6.05 9.10
N SER A 335 9.22 -6.86 8.77
CA SER A 335 8.64 -7.85 9.66
C SER A 335 9.66 -8.94 10.02
N PHE A 336 10.50 -9.36 9.06
CA PHE A 336 11.63 -10.26 9.33
C PHE A 336 12.65 -9.65 10.32
N ILE A 337 12.90 -8.34 10.24
CA ILE A 337 13.77 -7.64 11.20
C ILE A 337 13.07 -7.46 12.56
N GLY A 338 11.73 -7.51 12.60
CA GLY A 338 10.92 -7.32 13.80
C GLY A 338 10.43 -5.88 13.98
N VAL A 339 10.28 -5.13 12.88
CA VAL A 339 9.84 -3.73 12.87
C VAL A 339 8.56 -3.60 12.05
N GLY A 340 7.62 -2.76 12.51
CA GLY A 340 6.55 -2.19 11.68
C GLY A 340 5.15 -2.79 11.85
N ILE A 341 4.99 -4.07 12.14
CA ILE A 341 3.67 -4.71 12.38
C ILE A 341 3.49 -5.09 13.85
N SER A 342 2.24 -5.20 14.29
CA SER A 342 1.94 -5.60 15.67
C SER A 342 2.28 -7.07 15.90
N ALA A 343 2.50 -7.45 17.16
CA ALA A 343 2.78 -8.85 17.53
C ALA A 343 1.56 -9.78 17.35
N GLU A 344 0.37 -9.21 17.15
CA GLU A 344 -0.89 -9.91 16.91
C GLU A 344 -1.13 -10.19 15.42
N GLU A 345 -0.49 -9.42 14.54
CA GLU A 345 -0.56 -9.61 13.09
C GLU A 345 0.49 -10.64 12.66
N VAL A 346 0.08 -11.64 11.89
CA VAL A 346 0.99 -12.64 11.32
C VAL A 346 1.29 -12.29 9.87
N SER A 347 2.57 -12.15 9.53
CA SER A 347 3.05 -11.91 8.17
C SER A 347 4.08 -12.94 7.72
N TRP A 348 4.34 -13.03 6.41
CA TRP A 348 5.36 -13.95 5.91
C TRP A 348 6.75 -13.64 6.48
N GLY A 349 7.06 -12.35 6.67
CA GLY A 349 8.31 -11.91 7.29
C GLY A 349 8.43 -12.34 8.74
N SER A 350 7.35 -12.30 9.52
CA SER A 350 7.38 -12.65 10.94
C SER A 350 7.58 -14.15 11.13
N ILE A 351 6.87 -14.99 10.35
CA ILE A 351 7.06 -16.45 10.33
C ILE A 351 8.50 -16.79 9.92
N LEU A 352 9.01 -16.13 8.88
CA LEU A 352 10.38 -16.34 8.40
C LEU A 352 11.43 -15.94 9.46
N SER A 353 11.14 -14.93 10.28
CA SER A 353 12.02 -14.47 11.37
C SER A 353 12.23 -15.55 12.43
N GLU A 354 11.20 -16.36 12.72
CA GLU A 354 11.23 -17.42 13.72
C GLU A 354 12.18 -18.56 13.34
N ALA A 355 12.36 -18.82 12.04
CA ALA A 355 13.33 -19.81 11.56
C ALA A 355 14.77 -19.49 12.00
N ARG A 356 15.09 -18.23 12.34
CA ARG A 356 16.40 -17.84 12.90
C ARG A 356 16.62 -18.36 14.31
N LYS A 357 15.55 -18.48 15.11
CA LYS A 357 15.62 -18.98 16.49
C LYS A 357 15.69 -20.50 16.51
N ASN A 358 14.98 -21.16 15.60
CA ASN A 358 14.95 -22.61 15.48
C ASN A 358 15.29 -23.11 14.06
N PRO A 359 16.59 -23.18 13.70
CA PRO A 359 17.03 -23.60 12.37
C PRO A 359 16.62 -25.03 11.97
N THR A 360 16.32 -25.89 12.94
CA THR A 360 15.84 -27.26 12.68
C THR A 360 14.42 -27.29 12.12
N SER A 361 13.64 -26.24 12.34
CA SER A 361 12.26 -26.08 11.88
C SER A 361 12.25 -25.46 10.47
N TRP A 362 12.86 -26.16 9.51
CA TRP A 362 13.09 -25.65 8.15
C TRP A 362 11.83 -25.16 7.42
N TRP A 363 10.65 -25.70 7.79
CA TRP A 363 9.37 -25.32 7.18
C TRP A 363 8.95 -23.87 7.51
N LEU A 364 9.42 -23.33 8.65
CA LEU A 364 9.28 -21.90 9.00
C LEU A 364 10.04 -20.99 8.03
N ALA A 365 11.04 -21.50 7.31
CA ALA A 365 11.74 -20.73 6.29
C ALA A 365 11.20 -21.01 4.88
N VAL A 366 11.02 -22.28 4.53
CA VAL A 366 10.72 -22.70 3.16
C VAL A 366 9.35 -22.24 2.70
N PHE A 367 8.31 -22.41 3.51
CA PHE A 367 6.94 -22.09 3.09
C PHE A 367 6.67 -20.58 2.96
N PRO A 368 6.96 -19.72 3.97
CA PRO A 368 6.80 -18.27 3.79
C PRO A 368 7.79 -17.71 2.76
N GLY A 369 9.02 -18.24 2.68
CA GLY A 369 9.99 -17.85 1.65
C GLY A 369 9.49 -18.16 0.23
N PHE A 370 8.87 -19.32 0.03
CA PHE A 370 8.25 -19.67 -1.24
C PHE A 370 7.04 -18.78 -1.55
N ALA A 371 6.19 -18.46 -0.57
CA ALA A 371 5.05 -17.57 -0.75
C ALA A 371 5.48 -16.17 -1.21
N ILE A 372 6.52 -15.60 -0.58
CA ILE A 372 7.14 -14.34 -0.99
C ILE A 372 7.65 -14.47 -2.43
N PHE A 373 8.53 -15.44 -2.69
CA PHE A 373 9.14 -15.63 -4.01
C PHE A 373 8.09 -15.77 -5.13
N PHE A 374 7.09 -16.64 -4.94
CA PHE A 374 6.06 -16.92 -5.92
C PHE A 374 5.21 -15.67 -6.20
N THR A 375 4.82 -14.94 -5.17
CA THR A 375 4.03 -13.70 -5.29
C THR A 375 4.81 -12.62 -6.04
N LEU A 376 6.08 -12.40 -5.68
CA LEU A 376 6.96 -11.46 -6.35
C LEU A 376 7.18 -11.83 -7.82
N PHE A 377 7.40 -13.12 -8.10
CA PHE A 377 7.54 -13.63 -9.46
C PHE A 377 6.30 -13.32 -10.30
N LEU A 378 5.09 -13.54 -9.76
CA LEU A 378 3.84 -13.28 -10.48
C LEU A 378 3.64 -11.79 -10.79
N PHE A 379 3.87 -10.91 -9.82
CA PHE A 379 3.76 -9.46 -10.06
C PHE A 379 4.84 -8.97 -11.03
N ASN A 380 6.08 -9.44 -10.92
CA ASN A 380 7.13 -9.09 -11.87
C ASN A 380 6.81 -9.58 -13.30
N LYS A 381 6.28 -10.80 -13.44
CA LYS A 381 5.82 -11.30 -14.74
C LYS A 381 4.65 -10.50 -15.29
N LEU A 382 3.68 -10.14 -14.45
CA LEU A 382 2.58 -9.26 -14.84
C LEU A 382 3.10 -7.92 -15.37
N ALA A 383 4.06 -7.30 -14.69
CA ALA A 383 4.66 -6.04 -15.12
C ALA A 383 5.33 -6.18 -16.50
N THR A 384 6.09 -7.26 -16.73
CA THR A 384 6.72 -7.51 -18.06
C THR A 384 5.70 -7.72 -19.17
N ILE A 385 4.58 -8.41 -18.90
CA ILE A 385 3.51 -8.60 -19.89
C ILE A 385 2.85 -7.27 -20.26
N ILE A 386 2.65 -6.39 -19.28
CA ILE A 386 2.10 -5.04 -19.50
C ILE A 386 3.10 -4.19 -20.29
N GLU A 387 4.39 -4.30 -19.98
CA GLU A 387 5.46 -3.60 -20.70
C GLU A 387 5.50 -3.99 -22.17
N ASP A 388 5.49 -5.30 -22.46
CA ASP A 388 5.45 -5.83 -23.83
C ASP A 388 4.24 -5.29 -24.59
N ARG A 389 3.07 -5.27 -23.95
CA ARG A 389 1.85 -4.72 -24.55
C ARG A 389 2.00 -3.25 -24.92
N ASN A 390 2.69 -2.46 -24.11
CA ASN A 390 2.81 -1.02 -24.36
C ASN A 390 3.81 -0.68 -25.48
N ARG A 391 4.64 -1.64 -25.90
CA ARG A 391 5.58 -1.47 -27.02
C ARG A 391 4.91 -1.67 -28.39
N TYR A 392 3.75 -2.32 -28.45
CA TYR A 392 3.00 -2.65 -29.67
C TYR A 392 1.61 -2.02 -29.65
#